data_AF-A0ABD3P2C1-F1
#
_entry.id   AF-A0ABD3P2C1-F1
#
_cell.length_a   1.000
_cell.length_b   1.000
_cell.length_c   1.000
_cell.angle_alpha   90.00
_cell.angle_beta   90.00
_cell.angle_gamma   90.00
#
_symmetry.space_group_name_H-M   'P 1'
#
loop_
_entity.id
_entity.type
_entity.pdbx_description
1 polymer ?
#
loop_
_entity_poly.entity_id
_entity_poly.type
_entity_poly.pdbx_seq_one_letter_code
_entity_poly.pdbx_strand_id
1 'polypeptide(L)'
;MRMYWAKKILEWTISPSYALATAQYFNDRYAYDGNDPNGFVGVGWSIMGIHDMDSYMNYVGCKRKFKIDSFVARYKGAKENAIKAERAATVERKSESDSLSGKKRKA
;
A
#
# COMPACT_ATOMS: atom_id res chain seq x y z
N MET A 1 5.77 8.77 -7.67
CA MET A 1 5.44 7.45 -7.08
C MET A 1 4.55 7.54 -5.84
N ARG A 2 4.58 8.62 -5.04
CA ARG A 2 3.73 8.77 -3.84
C ARG A 2 2.23 8.58 -4.11
N MET A 3 1.70 9.14 -5.20
CA MET A 3 0.30 8.96 -5.61
C MET A 3 -0.05 7.48 -5.85
N TYR A 4 0.78 6.76 -6.63
CA TYR A 4 0.58 5.33 -6.88
C TYR A 4 0.61 4.53 -5.59
N TRP A 5 1.60 4.81 -4.74
CA TRP A 5 1.80 4.12 -3.46
C TRP A 5 0.61 4.32 -2.51
N ALA A 6 0.15 5.56 -2.29
CA ALA A 6 -0.98 5.83 -1.41
C ALA A 6 -2.29 5.21 -1.93
N LYS A 7 -2.52 5.24 -3.25
CA LYS A 7 -3.68 4.57 -3.87
C LYS A 7 -3.64 3.04 -3.73
N LYS A 8 -2.45 2.43 -3.74
CA LYS A 8 -2.31 0.98 -3.45
C LYS A 8 -2.56 0.64 -1.99
N ILE A 9 -2.19 1.50 -1.05
CA ILE A 9 -2.58 1.32 0.36
C ILE A 9 -4.10 1.32 0.48
N LEU A 10 -4.79 2.25 -0.18
CA LEU A 10 -6.26 2.26 -0.21
C LEU A 10 -6.85 0.97 -0.79
N GLU A 11 -6.31 0.47 -1.90
CA GLU A 11 -6.79 -0.76 -2.54
C GLU A 11 -6.56 -2.04 -1.71
N TRP A 12 -5.51 -2.07 -0.89
CA TRP A 12 -5.12 -3.26 -0.12
C TRP A 12 -5.56 -3.24 1.34
N THR A 13 -6.24 -2.18 1.78
CA THR A 13 -6.76 -2.05 3.14
C THR A 13 -8.28 -2.18 3.16
N ILE A 14 -8.81 -2.61 4.32
CA ILE A 14 -10.24 -2.89 4.46
C ILE A 14 -11.10 -1.63 4.60
N SER A 15 -10.49 -0.51 5.00
CA SER A 15 -11.19 0.74 5.26
C SER A 15 -10.38 1.94 4.77
N PRO A 16 -11.01 2.92 4.09
CA PRO A 16 -10.35 4.17 3.68
C PRO A 16 -9.75 4.96 4.85
N SER A 17 -10.38 4.93 6.03
CA SER A 17 -9.85 5.62 7.22
C SER A 17 -8.53 4.99 7.69
N TYR A 18 -8.45 3.66 7.64
CA TYR A 18 -7.24 2.92 7.96
C TYR A 18 -6.15 3.17 6.91
N ALA A 19 -6.52 3.23 5.64
CA ALA A 19 -5.61 3.60 4.55
C ALA A 19 -5.00 4.99 4.78
N LEU A 20 -5.84 5.98 5.11
CA LEU A 20 -5.43 7.36 5.35
C LEU A 20 -4.43 7.45 6.50
N ALA A 21 -4.77 6.88 7.65
CA ALA A 21 -3.90 6.88 8.83
C ALA A 21 -2.57 6.16 8.55
N THR A 22 -2.62 5.02 7.86
CA THR A 22 -1.43 4.24 7.51
C THR A 22 -0.51 5.00 6.55
N ALA A 23 -1.07 5.59 5.49
CA ALA A 23 -0.31 6.35 4.52
C ALA A 23 0.29 7.62 5.14
N GLN A 24 -0.46 8.33 5.99
CA GLN A 24 0.03 9.51 6.70
C GLN A 24 1.19 9.15 7.63
N TYR A 25 1.03 8.08 8.43
CA TYR A 25 2.08 7.60 9.32
C TYR A 25 3.38 7.28 8.56
N PHE A 26 3.29 6.55 7.46
CA PHE A 26 4.48 6.22 6.66
C PHE A 26 5.09 7.44 5.98
N ASN A 27 4.27 8.39 5.51
CA ASN A 27 4.78 9.65 4.95
C ASN A 27 5.57 10.42 6.02
N ASP A 28 4.99 10.64 7.19
CA ASP A 28 5.60 11.47 8.22
C ASP A 28 6.81 10.80 8.89
N ARG A 29 6.82 9.46 8.95
CA ARG A 29 7.91 8.71 9.59
C ARG A 29 9.15 8.56 8.73
N TYR A 30 8.99 8.43 7.40
CA TYR A 30 10.06 8.00 6.49
C TYR A 30 10.36 9.00 5.37
N ALA A 31 9.45 9.89 5.01
CA ALA A 31 9.77 10.95 4.05
C ALA A 31 10.62 12.02 4.74
N TYR A 32 11.71 12.42 4.10
CA TYR A 32 12.58 13.48 4.62
C TYR A 32 11.84 14.84 4.69
N ASP A 33 10.97 15.07 3.71
CA ASP A 33 10.05 16.19 3.58
C ASP A 33 8.65 15.87 4.14
N GLY A 34 8.52 14.88 5.03
CA GLY A 34 7.26 14.53 5.68
C GLY A 34 6.89 15.47 6.83
N ASN A 35 5.78 15.17 7.53
CA ASN A 35 5.24 15.99 8.61
C ASN A 35 5.02 17.45 8.19
N ASP A 36 4.54 17.62 6.96
CA ASP A 36 4.33 18.90 6.32
C ASP A 36 2.91 18.99 5.72
N PRO A 37 2.38 20.20 5.52
CA PRO A 37 1.04 20.38 4.94
C PRO A 37 0.89 19.76 3.54
N ASN A 38 1.95 19.74 2.72
CA ASN A 38 1.86 19.15 1.38
C ASN A 38 1.79 17.63 1.45
N GLY A 39 2.48 16.99 2.40
CA GLY A 39 2.35 15.57 2.71
C GLY A 39 0.92 15.22 3.09
N PHE A 40 0.33 15.96 4.03
CA PHE A 40 -1.06 15.75 4.47
C PHE A 40 -2.06 15.88 3.31
N VAL A 41 -1.98 16.99 2.55
CA VAL A 41 -2.88 17.23 1.42
C VAL A 41 -2.60 16.25 0.27
N GLY A 42 -1.35 15.84 0.03
CA GLY A 42 -1.00 14.88 -1.02
C GLY A 42 -1.49 13.47 -0.75
N VAL A 43 -1.48 13.03 0.51
CA VAL A 43 -2.12 11.78 0.95
C VAL A 43 -3.64 11.91 0.83
N GLY A 44 -4.22 13.03 1.29
CA GLY A 44 -5.64 13.33 1.17
C GLY A 44 -6.14 13.34 -0.28
N TRP A 45 -5.38 13.94 -1.20
CA TRP A 45 -5.64 13.91 -2.65
C TRP A 45 -5.69 12.46 -3.17
N SER A 46 -4.74 11.64 -2.73
CA SER A 46 -4.61 10.26 -3.22
C SER A 46 -5.72 9.34 -2.73
N ILE A 47 -6.14 9.48 -1.47
CA ILE A 47 -7.05 8.56 -0.77
C ILE A 47 -8.49 9.06 -0.74
N MET A 48 -8.69 10.35 -0.51
CA MET A 48 -10.02 10.97 -0.35
C MET A 48 -10.47 11.74 -1.60
N GLY A 49 -9.62 11.86 -2.62
CA GLY A 49 -9.94 12.63 -3.83
C GLY A 49 -10.02 14.14 -3.59
N ILE A 50 -9.38 14.65 -2.53
CA ILE A 50 -9.38 16.09 -2.25
C ILE A 50 -8.74 16.82 -3.44
N HIS A 51 -9.46 17.78 -4.04
CA HIS A 51 -9.06 18.49 -5.27
C HIS A 51 -9.01 17.63 -6.55
N ASP A 52 -9.64 16.45 -6.58
CA ASP A 52 -9.71 15.57 -7.75
C ASP A 52 -11.12 14.99 -7.93
N MET A 53 -11.51 14.66 -9.16
CA MET A 53 -12.90 14.26 -9.48
C MET A 53 -13.07 12.77 -9.80
N ASP A 54 -12.01 12.04 -10.17
CA ASP A 54 -11.91 10.56 -10.12
C ASP A 54 -10.51 10.13 -10.61
N SER A 55 -9.71 9.45 -9.77
CA SER A 55 -8.39 8.97 -10.20
C SER A 55 -8.04 7.57 -9.71
N TYR A 56 -8.20 6.60 -10.60
CA TYR A 56 -7.66 5.25 -10.45
C TYR A 56 -6.28 5.13 -11.11
N MET A 57 -5.34 4.45 -10.44
CA MET A 57 -4.01 4.17 -10.98
C MET A 57 -3.69 2.67 -10.90
N ASN A 58 -3.55 2.05 -12.07
CA ASN A 58 -3.15 0.65 -12.20
C ASN A 58 -1.72 0.50 -12.75
N TYR A 59 -1.20 -0.71 -12.60
CA TYR A 59 0.15 -1.06 -13.03
C TYR A 59 0.36 -0.88 -14.55
N VAL A 60 -0.62 -1.28 -15.36
CA VAL A 60 -0.54 -1.19 -16.83
C VAL A 60 -0.43 0.27 -17.29
N GLY A 61 -1.21 1.17 -16.67
CA GLY A 61 -1.15 2.60 -16.91
C GLY A 61 0.20 3.20 -16.52
N CYS A 62 0.77 2.78 -15.39
CA CYS A 62 2.13 3.17 -15.01
C CYS A 62 3.18 2.68 -16.02
N LYS A 63 3.07 1.43 -16.50
CA LYS A 63 4.02 0.85 -17.47
C LYS A 63 4.04 1.61 -18.79
N ARG A 64 2.90 2.14 -19.23
CA ARG A 64 2.79 3.01 -20.42
C ARG A 64 3.46 4.37 -20.24
N LYS A 65 3.49 4.90 -19.02
CA LYS A 65 4.00 6.25 -18.73
C LYS A 65 5.46 6.26 -18.26
N PHE A 66 5.98 5.12 -17.82
CA PHE A 66 7.24 5.06 -17.09
C PHE A 66 7.95 3.70 -17.21
N LYS A 67 9.29 3.72 -17.26
CA LYS A 67 10.13 2.52 -17.27
C LYS A 67 10.24 1.91 -15.87
N ILE A 68 9.24 1.12 -15.50
CA ILE A 68 9.13 0.50 -14.16
C ILE A 68 10.36 -0.36 -13.84
N ASP A 69 10.82 -1.18 -14.80
CA ASP A 69 11.94 -2.10 -14.55
C ASP A 69 13.22 -1.36 -14.15
N SER A 70 13.51 -0.24 -14.82
CA SER A 70 14.65 0.63 -14.48
C SER A 70 14.51 1.27 -13.10
N PHE A 71 13.28 1.59 -12.67
CA PHE A 71 13.03 2.13 -11.34
C PHE A 71 13.18 1.08 -10.26
N VAL A 72 12.62 -0.12 -10.46
CA VAL A 72 12.76 -1.22 -9.51
C VAL A 72 14.24 -1.59 -9.36
N ALA A 73 15.00 -1.63 -10.45
CA ALA A 73 16.44 -1.90 -10.43
C ALA A 73 17.25 -0.87 -9.61
N ARG A 74 16.77 0.37 -9.48
CA ARG A 74 17.41 1.42 -8.68
C ARG A 74 17.37 1.11 -7.18
N TYR A 75 16.30 0.46 -6.71
CA TYR A 75 16.08 0.18 -5.29
C TYR A 75 16.36 -1.29 -4.97
N LYS A 76 17.65 -1.61 -4.80
CA LYS A 76 18.11 -2.96 -4.41
C LYS A 76 17.50 -3.37 -3.07
N GLY A 77 17.08 -4.63 -2.92
CA GLY A 77 16.45 -5.14 -1.69
C GLY A 77 14.92 -5.00 -1.65
N ALA A 78 14.34 -4.10 -2.46
CA ALA A 78 12.90 -3.87 -2.45
C ALA A 78 12.11 -5.12 -2.89
N LYS A 79 12.62 -5.83 -3.92
CA LYS A 79 12.00 -7.07 -4.42
C LYS A 79 12.07 -8.18 -3.37
N GLU A 80 13.22 -8.34 -2.73
CA GLU A 80 13.44 -9.34 -1.69
C GLU A 80 12.55 -9.08 -0.47
N ASN A 81 12.43 -7.81 -0.07
CA ASN A 81 11.55 -7.42 1.04
C ASN A 81 10.07 -7.65 0.71
N ALA A 82 9.64 -7.37 -0.53
CA ALA A 82 8.28 -7.66 -0.96
C ALA A 82 7.97 -9.17 -0.90
N ILE A 83 8.89 -10.02 -1.38
CA ILE A 83 8.74 -11.49 -1.30
C ILE A 83 8.67 -11.96 0.16
N LYS A 84 9.49 -11.39 1.05
CA LYS A 84 9.43 -11.71 2.49
C LYS A 84 8.08 -11.32 3.10
N ALA A 85 7.57 -10.13 2.79
CA ALA A 85 6.28 -9.66 3.28
C ALA A 85 5.12 -10.53 2.78
N GLU A 86 5.14 -10.92 1.50
CA GLU A 86 4.13 -11.81 0.91
C GLU A 86 4.13 -13.20 1.56
N ARG A 87 5.30 -13.75 1.84
CA ARG A 87 5.44 -15.02 2.57
C ARG A 87 4.89 -14.90 3.99
N ALA A 88 5.21 -13.83 4.71
CA ALA A 88 4.69 -13.59 6.06
C ALA A 88 3.15 -13.51 6.07
N ALA A 89 2.56 -12.71 5.17
CA ALA A 89 1.11 -12.60 5.03
C ALA A 89 0.42 -13.94 4.67
N THR A 90 1.10 -14.81 3.92
CA THR A 90 0.58 -16.12 3.55
C THR A 90 0.59 -17.09 4.74
N VAL A 91 1.61 -17.03 5.59
CA VAL A 91 1.70 -17.81 6.83
C VAL A 91 0.58 -17.40 7.80
N GLU A 92 0.37 -16.10 7.99
CA GLU A 92 -0.70 -15.57 8.85
C GLU A 92 -2.08 -16.05 8.39
N ARG A 93 -2.42 -15.87 7.10
CA ARG A 93 -3.70 -16.34 6.54
C ARG A 93 -3.92 -17.84 6.70
N LYS A 94 -2.87 -18.65 6.53
CA LYS A 94 -2.96 -20.10 6.71
C LYS A 94 -3.23 -20.46 8.17
N SER A 95 -2.53 -19.84 9.12
CA SER A 95 -2.75 -20.03 10.55
C SER A 95 -4.18 -19.65 10.99
N GLU A 96 -4.72 -18.58 10.43
CA GLU A 96 -6.08 -18.12 10.70
C GLU A 96 -7.11 -19.12 10.13
N SER A 97 -6.89 -19.63 8.92
CA SER A 97 -7.74 -20.66 8.31
C SER A 97 -7.72 -22.00 9.07
N ASP A 98 -6.55 -22.43 9.56
CA ASP A 98 -6.39 -23.66 10.34
C ASP A 98 -7.10 -23.54 11.71
N SER A 99 -7.07 -22.35 12.32
CA SER A 99 -7.77 -22.06 13.58
C SER A 99 -9.31 -22.10 13.44
N LEU A 100 -9.83 -21.63 12.30
CA LEU A 100 -11.26 -21.64 11.98
C LEU A 100 -11.75 -23.05 11.62
N SER A 101 -10.91 -23.84 10.94
CA SER A 101 -11.16 -25.26 10.64
C SER A 101 -11.22 -26.13 11.91
N GLY A 102 -10.33 -25.87 12.88
CA GLY A 102 -10.32 -26.57 14.17
C GLY A 102 -11.56 -26.31 15.04
N LYS A 103 -12.16 -25.12 14.95
CA LYS A 103 -13.42 -24.79 15.67
C LYS A 103 -14.65 -25.50 15.09
N LYS A 104 -14.69 -25.76 13.77
CA LYS A 104 -15.82 -26.47 13.12
C LYS A 104 -15.88 -27.98 13.41
N ARG A 105 -14.79 -28.58 13.90
CA ARG A 105 -14.74 -30.03 14.22
C ARG A 105 -15.12 -30.36 15.67
N LYS A 106 -15.44 -29.36 16.49
CA LYS A 106 -15.79 -29.50 17.92
C LYS A 106 -17.25 -29.13 18.25
N ALA A 107 -18.13 -29.08 17.25
CA ALA A 107 -19.57 -28.92 17.41
C ALA A 107 -20.29 -30.22 17.00
#